data_AF-A0A948MDZ2-F1
#
_entry.id   AF-A0A948MDZ2-F1
#
_cell.length_a   1.000
_cell.length_b   1.000
_cell.length_c   1.000
_cell.angle_alpha   90.00
_cell.angle_beta   90.00
_cell.angle_gamma   90.00
#
_symmetry.space_group_name_H-M   'P 1'
#
loop_
_entity.id
_entity.type
_entity.pdbx_description
1 polymer ?
#
loop_
_entity_poly.entity_id
_entity_poly.type
_entity_poly.pdbx_seq_one_letter_code
_entity_poly.pdbx_strand_id
1 'polypeptide(L)'
;MDSIIYCQQWFRRYKKIVNPMSAEEAERLHNAGLSYAALLGPEDAPRAYVQMLLDKKVILVGFLDAHCREYLSYQFEFMGGSRIFLSLATFRKYSIESESVIYGETYSFSVSGEAAILETDFSTNESRELSKEYDASSHFIEMPDFGDFESLAREEWL
;
A
#
# COMPACT_ATOMS: atom_id res chain seq x y z
N MET A 1 3.10 -4.20 -20.13
CA MET A 1 2.38 -3.21 -19.30
C MET A 1 1.15 -3.91 -18.79
N ASP A 2 1.07 -4.06 -17.48
CA ASP A 2 -0.14 -4.59 -16.85
C ASP A 2 -1.31 -3.63 -17.12
N SER A 3 -2.52 -4.16 -17.22
CA SER A 3 -3.72 -3.32 -17.30
C SER A 3 -3.87 -2.52 -16.01
N ILE A 4 -4.27 -1.25 -16.13
CA ILE A 4 -4.60 -0.41 -14.98
C ILE A 4 -6.10 -0.13 -15.00
N ILE A 5 -6.76 -0.41 -13.89
CA ILE A 5 -8.19 -0.13 -13.71
C ILE A 5 -8.36 0.96 -12.65
N TYR A 6 -9.08 2.01 -12.98
CA TYR A 6 -9.31 3.14 -12.09
C TYR A 6 -10.67 3.08 -11.43
N CYS A 7 -10.73 3.51 -10.17
CA CYS A 7 -11.97 3.55 -9.39
C CYS A 7 -11.87 4.53 -8.23
N GLN A 8 -12.98 4.73 -7.52
CA GLN A 8 -12.96 5.53 -6.30
C GLN A 8 -12.17 4.84 -5.19
N GLN A 9 -12.35 3.52 -5.04
CA GLN A 9 -11.73 2.73 -3.98
C GLN A 9 -11.73 1.24 -4.32
N TRP A 10 -10.66 0.55 -3.92
CA TRP A 10 -10.66 -0.91 -3.79
C TRP A 10 -11.22 -1.34 -2.43
N PHE A 11 -12.35 -2.06 -2.42
CA PHE A 11 -12.96 -2.56 -1.19
C PHE A 11 -12.38 -3.92 -0.80
N ARG A 12 -11.23 -3.90 -0.13
CA ARG A 12 -10.41 -5.07 0.27
C ARG A 12 -11.23 -6.22 0.85
N ARG A 13 -12.14 -5.94 1.80
CA ARG A 13 -12.95 -6.97 2.49
C ARG A 13 -13.81 -7.81 1.53
N TYR A 14 -14.36 -7.19 0.49
CA TYR A 14 -15.22 -7.87 -0.49
C TYR A 14 -14.56 -8.09 -1.83
N LYS A 15 -13.29 -7.68 -1.99
CA LYS A 15 -12.49 -7.84 -3.22
C LYS A 15 -13.22 -7.24 -4.43
N LYS A 16 -13.70 -5.99 -4.28
CA LYS A 16 -14.51 -5.31 -5.29
C LYS A 16 -14.08 -3.88 -5.56
N ILE A 17 -14.22 -3.49 -6.81
CA ILE A 17 -14.12 -2.11 -7.26
C ILE A 17 -15.35 -1.33 -6.81
N VAL A 18 -15.14 -0.17 -6.21
CA VAL A 18 -16.20 0.79 -5.86
C VAL A 18 -16.15 1.96 -6.83
N ASN A 19 -17.26 2.20 -7.53
CA ASN A 19 -17.42 3.28 -8.50
C ASN A 19 -16.26 3.30 -9.52
N PRO A 20 -16.24 2.35 -10.48
CA PRO A 20 -15.25 2.34 -11.55
C PRO A 20 -15.29 3.66 -12.32
N MET A 21 -14.15 4.11 -12.82
CA MET A 21 -14.00 5.38 -13.53
C MET A 21 -13.03 5.25 -14.70
N SER A 22 -13.11 6.21 -15.62
CA SER A 22 -12.17 6.27 -16.75
C SER A 22 -10.78 6.76 -16.29
N ALA A 23 -9.76 6.52 -17.12
CA ALA A 23 -8.42 7.05 -16.87
C ALA A 23 -8.43 8.60 -16.85
N GLU A 24 -9.21 9.22 -17.73
CA GLU A 24 -9.34 10.69 -17.80
C GLU A 24 -10.02 11.25 -16.54
N GLU A 25 -10.97 10.52 -15.95
CA GLU A 25 -11.57 10.88 -14.66
C GLU A 25 -10.56 10.82 -13.53
N ALA A 26 -9.80 9.73 -13.43
CA ALA A 26 -8.77 9.56 -12.42
C ALA A 26 -7.63 10.59 -12.56
N GLU A 27 -7.24 10.93 -13.79
CA GLU A 27 -6.23 11.95 -14.07
C GLU A 27 -6.70 13.34 -13.62
N ARG A 28 -7.97 13.68 -13.88
CA ARG A 28 -8.55 14.94 -13.36
C ARG A 28 -8.52 14.98 -11.84
N LEU A 29 -8.84 13.88 -11.16
CA LEU A 29 -8.76 13.79 -9.69
C LEU A 29 -7.32 13.93 -9.21
N HIS A 30 -6.36 13.26 -9.86
CA HIS A 30 -4.95 13.36 -9.55
C HIS A 30 -4.45 14.81 -9.62
N ASN A 31 -4.72 15.49 -10.73
CA ASN A 31 -4.33 16.89 -10.95
C ASN A 31 -5.04 17.86 -9.98
N ALA A 32 -6.25 17.51 -9.53
CA ALA A 32 -6.99 18.27 -8.53
C ALA A 32 -6.56 17.98 -7.08
N GLY A 33 -5.65 17.02 -6.86
CA GLY A 33 -5.25 16.60 -5.51
C GLY A 33 -6.36 15.86 -4.76
N LEU A 34 -7.22 15.12 -5.47
CA LEU A 34 -8.36 14.40 -4.92
C LEU A 34 -8.14 12.88 -4.90
N SER A 35 -8.87 12.20 -4.02
CA SER A 35 -8.76 10.76 -3.81
C SER A 35 -9.22 9.92 -5.01
N TYR A 36 -8.46 8.90 -5.36
CA TYR A 36 -8.84 7.82 -6.27
C TYR A 36 -8.02 6.54 -5.99
N ALA A 37 -8.31 5.45 -6.70
CA ALA A 37 -7.52 4.23 -6.65
C ALA A 37 -7.27 3.65 -8.04
N ALA A 38 -6.13 2.97 -8.17
CA ALA A 38 -5.71 2.21 -9.34
C ALA A 38 -5.47 0.75 -8.93
N LEU A 39 -6.02 -0.20 -9.69
CA LEU A 39 -5.68 -1.62 -9.59
C LEU A 39 -4.66 -1.94 -10.69
N LEU A 40 -3.60 -2.66 -10.32
CA LEU A 40 -2.55 -3.11 -11.22
C LEU A 40 -2.80 -4.59 -11.54
N GLY A 41 -3.07 -4.89 -12.81
CA GLY A 41 -3.47 -6.21 -13.28
C GLY A 41 -4.95 -6.29 -13.69
N PRO A 42 -5.45 -7.50 -13.99
CA PRO A 42 -6.84 -7.71 -14.38
C PRO A 42 -7.80 -7.52 -13.20
N GLU A 43 -9.08 -7.25 -13.46
CA GLU A 43 -10.09 -6.96 -12.43
C GLU A 43 -10.30 -8.13 -11.44
N ASP A 44 -10.24 -9.36 -11.94
CA ASP A 44 -10.52 -10.59 -11.20
C ASP A 44 -9.31 -11.10 -10.40
N ALA A 45 -8.10 -10.69 -10.78
CA ALA A 45 -6.85 -11.07 -10.14
C ALA A 45 -5.81 -9.95 -10.19
N PRO A 46 -6.08 -8.77 -9.60
CA PRO A 46 -5.09 -7.70 -9.52
C PRO A 46 -3.92 -8.16 -8.65
N ARG A 47 -2.69 -7.86 -9.06
CA ARG A 47 -1.49 -8.16 -8.24
C ARG A 47 -1.31 -7.14 -7.12
N ALA A 48 -1.76 -5.91 -7.34
CA ALA A 48 -1.65 -4.83 -6.38
C ALA A 48 -2.74 -3.78 -6.61
N TYR A 49 -2.95 -2.94 -5.63
CA TYR A 49 -3.71 -1.71 -5.78
C TYR A 49 -2.93 -0.55 -5.18
N VAL A 50 -3.16 0.65 -5.70
CA VAL A 50 -2.65 1.92 -5.18
C VAL A 50 -3.84 2.82 -4.90
N GLN A 51 -3.96 3.28 -3.67
CA GLN A 51 -4.98 4.22 -3.25
C GLN A 51 -4.33 5.58 -2.95
N MET A 52 -4.60 6.53 -3.85
CA MET A 52 -4.04 7.87 -3.84
C MET A 52 -4.93 8.75 -2.97
N LEU A 53 -4.72 8.82 -1.65
CA LEU A 53 -5.50 9.66 -0.74
C LEU A 53 -4.90 11.07 -0.68
N LEU A 54 -4.86 11.74 -1.83
CA LEU A 54 -4.15 13.01 -2.03
C LEU A 54 -4.65 14.14 -1.13
N ASP A 55 -5.96 14.22 -0.92
CA ASP A 55 -6.63 15.16 -0.02
C ASP A 55 -6.25 14.95 1.45
N LYS A 56 -5.82 13.73 1.79
CA LYS A 56 -5.33 13.34 3.12
C LYS A 56 -3.81 13.26 3.20
N LYS A 57 -3.11 13.55 2.10
CA LYS A 57 -1.64 13.47 2.01
C LYS A 57 -1.09 12.09 2.39
N VAL A 58 -1.77 11.04 1.95
CA VAL A 58 -1.37 9.64 2.17
C VAL A 58 -1.51 8.86 0.87
N ILE A 59 -0.62 7.90 0.63
CA ILE A 59 -0.78 6.90 -0.42
C ILE A 59 -0.70 5.53 0.23
N LEU A 60 -1.63 4.65 -0.12
CA LEU A 60 -1.64 3.27 0.35
C LEU A 60 -1.39 2.34 -0.83
N VAL A 61 -0.44 1.43 -0.69
CA VAL A 61 -0.19 0.37 -1.67
C VAL A 61 -0.47 -0.96 -0.99
N GLY A 62 -1.18 -1.86 -1.65
CA GLY A 62 -1.36 -3.22 -1.15
C GLY A 62 -1.09 -4.24 -2.24
N PHE A 63 -0.36 -5.28 -1.88
CA PHE A 63 -0.03 -6.42 -2.74
C PHE A 63 -0.93 -7.57 -2.38
N LEU A 64 -1.41 -8.24 -3.41
CA LEU A 64 -2.48 -9.21 -3.32
C LEU A 64 -1.94 -10.59 -3.69
N ASP A 65 -2.29 -11.59 -2.89
CA ASP A 65 -1.95 -12.97 -3.18
C ASP A 65 -2.91 -13.60 -4.22
N ALA A 66 -2.73 -14.87 -4.54
CA ALA A 66 -3.59 -15.60 -5.48
C ALA A 66 -5.08 -15.66 -5.07
N HIS A 67 -5.40 -15.34 -3.81
CA HIS A 67 -6.77 -15.24 -3.30
C HIS A 67 -7.26 -13.79 -3.17
N CYS A 68 -6.52 -12.82 -3.73
CA CYS A 68 -6.76 -11.39 -3.59
C CYS A 68 -6.74 -10.90 -2.12
N ARG A 69 -5.93 -11.52 -1.26
CA ARG A 69 -5.72 -11.10 0.13
C ARG A 69 -4.50 -10.20 0.21
N GLU A 70 -4.59 -9.14 1.01
CA GLU A 70 -3.51 -8.16 1.20
C GLU A 70 -2.40 -8.73 2.10
N TYR A 71 -1.43 -9.41 1.50
CA TYR A 71 -0.31 -10.01 2.22
C TYR A 71 0.81 -9.01 2.54
N LEU A 72 0.89 -7.90 1.81
CA LEU A 72 1.83 -6.82 2.04
C LEU A 72 1.15 -5.49 1.78
N SER A 73 1.41 -4.49 2.61
CA SER A 73 0.91 -3.13 2.39
C SER A 73 1.92 -2.08 2.82
N TYR A 74 1.96 -0.98 2.08
CA TYR A 74 2.76 0.20 2.37
C TYR A 74 1.88 1.43 2.57
N GLN A 75 2.32 2.32 3.46
CA GLN A 75 1.80 3.66 3.62
C GLN A 75 2.91 4.66 3.35
N PHE A 76 2.66 5.57 2.42
CA PHE A 76 3.50 6.73 2.17
C PHE A 76 2.81 7.99 2.66
N GLU A 77 3.58 8.89 3.27
CA GLU A 77 3.15 10.20 3.73
C GLU A 77 3.86 11.30 2.95
N PHE A 78 3.17 12.40 2.67
CA PHE A 78 3.79 13.53 1.99
C PHE A 78 4.65 14.34 2.96
N MET A 79 5.90 14.59 2.56
CA MET A 79 6.89 15.33 3.33
C MET A 79 6.98 16.81 2.92
N GLY A 80 6.10 17.24 2.03
CA GLY A 80 6.08 18.58 1.43
C GLY A 80 6.64 18.58 0.00
N GLY A 81 6.08 19.43 -0.86
CA GLY A 81 6.36 19.39 -2.30
C GLY A 81 5.90 18.07 -2.92
N SER A 82 6.72 17.52 -3.82
CA SER A 82 6.51 16.23 -4.48
C SER A 82 7.12 15.05 -3.70
N ARG A 83 7.75 15.27 -2.55
CA ARG A 83 8.46 14.20 -1.84
C ARG A 83 7.53 13.45 -0.91
N ILE A 84 7.55 12.12 -1.00
CA ILE A 84 6.80 11.22 -0.12
C ILE A 84 7.77 10.26 0.59
N PHE A 85 7.33 9.75 1.74
CA PHE A 85 8.14 8.91 2.63
C PHE A 85 7.36 7.67 3.04
N LEU A 86 7.99 6.49 2.94
CA LEU A 86 7.43 5.24 3.44
C LEU A 86 7.42 5.23 4.97
N SER A 87 6.25 5.45 5.57
CA SER A 87 6.08 5.51 7.03
C SER A 87 5.64 4.20 7.66
N LEU A 88 4.95 3.33 6.89
CA LEU A 88 4.47 2.05 7.38
C LEU A 88 4.64 0.96 6.32
N ALA A 89 5.12 -0.20 6.74
CA ALA A 89 5.03 -1.44 5.97
C ALA A 89 4.41 -2.54 6.84
N THR A 90 3.45 -3.29 6.30
CA THR A 90 2.83 -4.41 7.02
C THR A 90 2.83 -5.65 6.16
N PHE A 91 3.51 -6.70 6.64
CA PHE A 91 3.44 -8.04 6.11
C PHE A 91 2.39 -8.85 6.89
N ARG A 92 1.64 -9.70 6.18
CA ARG A 92 0.60 -10.57 6.73
C ARG A 92 0.70 -11.96 6.13
N LYS A 93 0.76 -12.96 6.99
CA LYS A 93 0.60 -14.36 6.61
C LYS A 93 -0.81 -14.81 6.95
N TYR A 94 -1.48 -15.39 5.96
CA TYR A 94 -2.82 -15.94 6.12
C TYR A 94 -2.80 -17.44 6.37
N SER A 95 -3.85 -17.94 7.02
CA SER A 95 -4.14 -19.36 7.08
C SER A 95 -4.34 -19.93 5.67
N ILE A 96 -3.97 -21.20 5.49
CA ILE A 96 -4.27 -21.94 4.26
C ILE A 96 -5.77 -22.26 4.19
N GLU A 97 -6.42 -22.46 5.34
CA GLU A 97 -7.79 -22.95 5.43
C GLU A 97 -8.83 -21.83 5.57
N SER A 98 -8.41 -20.58 5.79
CA SER A 98 -9.33 -19.45 6.02
C SER A 98 -8.79 -18.10 5.55
N GLU A 99 -9.65 -17.08 5.62
CA GLU A 99 -9.30 -15.66 5.39
C GLU A 99 -8.63 -15.01 6.62
N SER A 100 -8.30 -15.79 7.66
CA SER A 100 -7.70 -15.28 8.89
C SER A 100 -6.20 -15.04 8.74
N VAL A 101 -5.72 -13.92 9.26
CA VAL A 101 -4.29 -13.65 9.45
C VAL A 101 -3.81 -14.49 10.63
N ILE A 102 -2.72 -15.24 10.45
CA ILE A 102 -2.09 -16.05 11.50
C ILE A 102 -0.82 -15.40 12.04
N TYR A 103 -0.17 -14.56 11.23
CA TYR A 103 1.01 -13.81 11.63
C TYR A 103 1.03 -12.45 10.92
N GLY A 104 1.49 -11.42 11.62
CA GLY A 104 1.69 -10.11 11.04
C GLY A 104 2.96 -9.46 11.56
N GLU A 105 3.58 -8.66 10.71
CA GLU A 105 4.76 -7.87 11.03
C GLU A 105 4.57 -6.46 10.51
N THR A 106 4.64 -5.47 11.39
CA THR A 106 4.44 -4.06 11.05
C THR A 106 5.70 -3.28 11.38
N TYR A 107 6.23 -2.60 10.37
CA TYR A 107 7.34 -1.68 10.48
C TYR A 107 6.83 -0.26 10.44
N SER A 108 7.09 0.50 11.49
CA SER A 108 6.83 1.93 11.58
C SER A 108 8.14 2.68 11.46
N PHE A 109 8.32 3.38 10.33
CA PHE A 109 9.56 4.07 10.00
C PHE A 109 9.47 5.55 10.36
N SER A 110 10.54 6.08 10.95
CA SER A 110 10.69 7.51 11.20
C SER A 110 11.71 8.13 10.24
N VAL A 111 11.51 9.40 9.91
CA VAL A 111 12.47 10.16 9.10
C VAL A 111 13.80 10.40 9.80
N SER A 112 13.90 10.14 11.11
CA SER A 112 15.15 10.23 11.87
C SER A 112 16.04 8.98 11.74
N GLY A 113 15.59 7.93 11.06
CA GLY A 113 16.36 6.70 10.88
C GLY A 113 16.08 5.64 11.95
N GLU A 114 14.95 5.71 12.65
CA GLU A 114 14.49 4.68 13.59
C GLU A 114 13.30 3.91 13.02
N ALA A 115 13.29 2.59 13.19
CA ALA A 115 12.18 1.74 12.84
C ALA A 115 11.70 0.96 14.08
N ALA A 116 10.42 1.08 14.40
CA ALA A 116 9.76 0.20 15.36
C ALA A 116 9.12 -0.98 14.60
N ILE A 117 9.32 -2.20 15.10
CA ILE A 117 8.81 -3.42 14.49
C ILE A 117 7.87 -4.08 15.50
N LEU A 118 6.63 -4.33 15.10
CA LEU A 118 5.66 -5.11 15.85
C LEU A 118 5.40 -6.42 15.12
N GLU A 119 5.87 -7.51 15.70
CA GLU A 119 5.53 -8.87 15.28
C GLU A 119 4.35 -9.37 16.12
N THR A 120 3.40 -10.06 15.50
CA THR A 120 2.25 -10.64 16.21
C THR A 120 1.93 -12.01 15.63
N ASP A 121 1.97 -13.03 16.50
CA ASP A 121 1.41 -14.35 16.22
C ASP A 121 -0.05 -14.36 16.71
N PHE A 122 -0.98 -14.36 15.76
CA PHE A 122 -2.42 -14.33 16.07
C PHE A 122 -2.96 -15.70 16.48
N SER A 123 -2.19 -16.78 16.29
CA SER A 123 -2.57 -18.12 16.72
C SER A 123 -2.31 -18.34 18.21
N THR A 124 -1.25 -17.73 18.75
CA THR A 124 -0.91 -17.75 20.19
C THR A 124 -1.33 -16.48 20.92
N ASN A 125 -1.69 -15.42 20.18
CA ASN A 125 -1.96 -14.07 20.70
C ASN A 125 -0.74 -13.48 21.43
N GLU A 126 0.46 -13.79 20.93
CA GLU A 126 1.73 -13.25 21.43
C GLU A 126 2.23 -12.16 20.48
N SER A 127 2.84 -11.12 21.05
CA SER A 127 3.46 -10.05 20.29
C SER A 127 4.85 -9.72 20.81
N ARG A 128 5.69 -9.22 19.89
CA ARG A 128 7.05 -8.78 20.18
C ARG A 128 7.29 -7.43 19.53
N GLU A 129 7.81 -6.51 20.32
CA GLU A 129 8.25 -5.20 19.84
C GLU A 129 9.78 -5.17 19.75
N LEU A 130 10.29 -4.64 18.65
CA LEU A 130 11.71 -4.42 18.41
C LEU A 130 11.90 -2.98 17.93
N SER A 131 13.13 -2.50 18.06
CA SER A 131 13.58 -1.30 17.38
C SER A 131 14.90 -1.57 16.66
N LYS A 132 15.08 -0.92 15.52
CA LYS A 132 16.36 -0.90 14.79
C LYS A 132 16.61 0.49 14.21
N GLU A 133 17.87 0.84 14.07
CA GLU A 133 18.27 1.96 13.22
C GLU A 133 18.31 1.51 11.75
N TYR A 134 18.03 2.43 10.84
CA TYR A 134 18.07 2.19 9.40
C TYR A 134 18.39 3.48 8.63
N ASP A 135 18.80 3.34 7.37
CA ASP A 135 19.00 4.50 6.49
C ASP A 135 17.66 5.01 5.97
N ALA A 136 17.15 6.09 6.58
CA ALA A 136 15.90 6.72 6.17
C ALA A 136 15.93 7.28 4.74
N SER A 137 17.12 7.53 4.16
CA SER A 137 17.22 8.14 2.83
C SER A 137 16.64 7.26 1.72
N SER A 138 16.69 5.93 1.90
CA SER A 138 16.14 4.97 0.95
C SER A 138 14.61 4.97 0.91
N HIS A 139 13.92 5.48 1.94
CA HIS A 139 12.45 5.47 2.04
C HIS A 139 11.79 6.72 1.47
N PHE A 140 12.59 7.66 0.99
CA PHE A 140 12.06 8.81 0.26
C PHE A 140 11.99 8.51 -1.22
N ILE A 141 10.84 8.84 -1.81
CA ILE A 141 10.64 8.85 -3.25
C ILE A 141 9.94 10.13 -3.70
N GLU A 142 10.08 10.42 -4.97
CA GLU A 142 9.26 11.44 -5.61
C GLU A 142 7.87 10.87 -5.90
N MET A 143 6.87 11.73 -5.79
CA MET A 143 5.51 11.47 -6.19
C MET A 143 5.50 11.06 -7.66
N PRO A 144 4.95 9.89 -8.01
CA PRO A 144 4.88 9.49 -9.40
C PRO A 144 3.90 10.35 -10.19
N ASP A 145 4.22 10.50 -11.48
CA ASP A 145 3.26 11.00 -12.45
C ASP A 145 2.04 10.07 -12.55
N PHE A 146 0.91 10.63 -12.98
CA PHE A 146 -0.30 9.84 -13.20
C PHE A 146 -0.02 8.66 -14.14
N GLY A 147 -0.34 7.45 -13.67
CA GLY A 147 -0.14 6.20 -14.41
C GLY A 147 1.18 5.47 -14.12
N ASP A 148 2.16 6.11 -13.48
CA ASP A 148 3.44 5.47 -13.12
C ASP A 148 3.42 4.87 -11.69
N PHE A 149 2.52 3.93 -11.47
CA PHE A 149 2.33 3.31 -10.15
C PHE A 149 3.38 2.24 -9.81
N GLU A 150 4.21 1.82 -10.77
CA GLU A 150 5.28 0.82 -10.56
C GLU A 150 6.41 1.33 -9.67
N SER A 151 6.59 2.64 -9.60
CA SER A 151 7.51 3.29 -8.65
C SER A 151 7.10 3.03 -7.19
N LEU A 152 5.80 2.92 -6.92
CA LEU A 152 5.22 2.67 -5.60
C LEU A 152 5.07 1.17 -5.32
N ALA A 153 4.67 0.39 -6.34
CA ALA A 153 4.31 -1.03 -6.22
C ALA A 153 5.52 -1.97 -6.36
N ARG A 154 6.57 -1.74 -5.56
CA ARG A 154 7.76 -2.62 -5.46
C ARG A 154 7.75 -3.34 -4.13
N GLU A 155 7.98 -4.65 -4.09
CA GLU A 155 7.94 -5.43 -2.83
C GLU A 155 9.21 -5.28 -1.96
N GLU A 156 10.24 -4.61 -2.48
CA GLU A 156 11.60 -4.56 -1.93
C GLU A 156 11.83 -3.44 -0.89
N TRP A 157 10.76 -2.87 -0.30
CA TRP A 157 10.90 -1.80 0.69
C TRP A 157 11.20 -2.26 2.13
N LEU A 158 11.16 -3.57 2.39
CA LEU A 158 11.34 -4.18 3.72
C LEU A 158 12.76 -4.70 3.96
#